data_AF-A0A9C9Q468-F1
#
_entry.id   AF-A0A9C9Q468-F1
#
_cell.length_a   1.000
_cell.length_b   1.000
_cell.length_c   1.000
_cell.angle_alpha   90.00
_cell.angle_beta   90.00
_cell.angle_gamma   90.00
#
_symmetry.space_group_name_H-M   'P 1'
#
loop_
_entity.id
_entity.type
_entity.pdbx_description
1 polymer ?
#
loop_
_entity_poly.entity_id
_entity_poly.type
_entity_poly.pdbx_seq_one_letter_code
_entity_poly.pdbx_strand_id
1 'polypeptide(L)' 'MMKGGIGKLMKQAQEELANMEVTGQSGGGMVSVVMTGRHDLKRVSIDDSLMGDDKEMLEDLLA' A
#
# COMPACT_ATOMS: atom_id res chain seq x y z
N MET A 1 17.79 -37.46 1.38
CA MET A 1 16.75 -36.81 0.56
C MET A 1 16.20 -35.54 1.26
N MET A 2 17.01 -34.48 1.42
CA MET A 2 16.59 -33.23 2.09
C MET A 2 16.99 -31.99 1.28
N LYS A 3 16.59 -31.89 0.00
CA LYS A 3 16.95 -30.76 -0.87
C LYS A 3 15.76 -29.95 -1.43
N GLY A 4 14.57 -30.04 -0.82
CA GLY A 4 13.35 -29.35 -1.32
C GLY A 4 12.69 -28.32 -0.39
N GLY A 5 13.07 -28.26 0.89
CA GLY A 5 12.30 -27.50 1.90
C GLY A 5 12.43 -25.98 1.79
N ILE A 6 13.65 -25.47 1.61
CA ILE A 6 13.93 -24.04 1.74
C ILE A 6 13.38 -23.22 0.56
N GLY A 7 13.43 -23.76 -0.67
CA GLY A 7 12.89 -23.07 -1.85
C GLY A 7 11.36 -22.93 -1.79
N LYS A 8 10.66 -23.96 -1.28
CA LYS A 8 9.22 -23.91 -1.07
C LYS A 8 8.86 -22.89 0.04
N LEU A 9 9.61 -22.89 1.14
CA LEU A 9 9.41 -21.94 2.24
C LEU A 9 9.64 -20.49 1.77
N MET A 10 10.70 -20.23 1.02
CA MET A 10 10.98 -18.90 0.46
C MET A 10 9.90 -18.44 -0.51
N LYS A 11 9.38 -19.35 -1.35
CA LYS A 11 8.28 -19.02 -2.26
C LYS A 11 7.01 -18.67 -1.50
N GLN A 12 6.66 -19.43 -0.45
CA GLN A 12 5.49 -19.13 0.38
C GLN A 12 5.64 -17.78 1.10
N ALA A 13 6.80 -17.50 1.69
CA ALA A 13 7.07 -16.21 2.33
C ALA A 13 6.97 -15.04 1.34
N GLN A 14 7.48 -15.20 0.10
CA GLN A 14 7.33 -14.20 -0.95
C GLN A 14 5.87 -13.99 -1.33
N GLU A 15 5.07 -15.05 -1.47
CA GLU A 15 3.64 -14.95 -1.77
C GLU A 15 2.86 -14.28 -0.62
N GLU A 16 3.20 -14.56 0.63
CA GLU A 16 2.62 -13.90 1.80
C GLU A 16 2.94 -12.40 1.83
N LEU A 17 4.21 -12.03 1.65
CA LEU A 17 4.62 -10.62 1.57
C LEU A 17 3.94 -9.90 0.40
N ALA A 18 3.85 -10.56 -0.74
CA ALA A 18 3.22 -10.02 -1.95
C ALA A 18 1.72 -9.71 -1.74
N ASN A 19 1.04 -10.46 -0.86
CA ASN A 19 -0.39 -10.26 -0.56
C ASN A 19 -0.65 -9.45 0.70
N MET A 20 0.36 -9.22 1.54
CA MET A 20 0.25 -8.39 2.74
C MET A 20 -0.15 -6.97 2.37
N GLU A 21 -1.12 -6.41 3.10
CA GLU A 21 -1.56 -5.02 2.93
C GLU A 21 -0.80 -4.10 3.88
N VAL A 22 -0.41 -2.94 3.36
CA VAL A 22 0.23 -1.85 4.10
C VAL A 22 -0.55 -0.56 3.87
N THR A 23 -0.60 0.28 4.89
CA THR A 23 -1.29 1.57 4.85
C THR A 23 -0.27 2.71 4.92
N GLY A 24 -0.22 3.51 3.87
CA GLY A 24 0.51 4.78 3.83
C GLY A 24 -0.44 5.96 4.14
N GLN A 25 0.10 7.02 4.73
CA GLN A 25 -0.65 8.24 5.05
C GLN A 25 0.20 9.49 4.81
N SER A 26 -0.44 10.57 4.37
CA SER A 26 0.14 11.91 4.26
C SER A 26 -0.81 12.96 4.85
N GLY A 27 -0.31 14.19 5.05
CA GLY A 27 -1.13 15.29 5.56
C GLY A 27 -1.78 15.00 6.92
N GLY A 28 -1.13 14.23 7.81
CA GLY A 28 -1.72 13.84 9.09
C GLY A 28 -2.86 12.82 9.01
N GLY A 29 -2.96 12.10 7.88
CA GLY A 29 -4.02 11.11 7.63
C GLY A 29 -5.13 11.62 6.71
N MET A 30 -5.03 12.85 6.21
CA MET A 30 -5.99 13.40 5.24
C MET A 30 -5.99 12.63 3.92
N VAL A 31 -4.86 12.06 3.52
CA VAL A 31 -4.81 11.06 2.45
C VAL A 31 -4.27 9.75 3.04
N SER A 32 -4.95 8.64 2.76
CA SER A 32 -4.51 7.30 3.15
C SER A 32 -4.64 6.33 2.00
N VAL A 33 -3.61 5.52 1.79
CA VAL A 33 -3.54 4.53 0.70
C VAL A 33 -3.29 3.16 1.30
N VAL A 34 -4.13 2.18 0.93
CA VAL A 34 -3.88 0.76 1.20
C VAL A 34 -3.34 0.13 -0.08
N MET A 35 -2.17 -0.50 0.02
CA MET A 35 -1.55 -1.25 -1.08
C MET A 35 -1.01 -2.59 -0.61
N THR A 36 -0.80 -3.50 -1.55
CA THR A 36 -0.14 -4.79 -1.26
C THR A 36 1.38 -4.68 -1.35
N GLY A 37 2.11 -5.69 -0.88
CA GLY A 37 3.55 -5.83 -1.13
C GLY A 37 3.96 -5.98 -2.60
N ARG A 38 3.01 -6.17 -3.53
CA ARG A 38 3.23 -6.05 -4.99
C ARG A 38 3.01 -4.63 -5.53
N HIS A 39 2.71 -3.69 -4.64
CA HIS A 39 2.31 -2.32 -4.96
C HIS A 39 0.96 -2.24 -5.69
N ASP A 40 0.14 -3.30 -5.62
CA ASP A 40 -1.25 -3.24 -6.08
C ASP A 40 -2.04 -2.29 -5.16
N LEU A 41 -2.54 -1.18 -5.69
CA LEU A 41 -3.40 -0.24 -4.96
C LEU A 41 -4.78 -0.87 -4.70
N LYS A 42 -5.17 -0.95 -3.42
CA LYS A 42 -6.46 -1.51 -2.99
C LYS A 42 -7.49 -0.43 -2.68
N ARG A 43 -7.04 0.66 -2.03
CA ARG A 43 -7.92 1.74 -1.62
C ARG A 43 -7.15 3.05 -1.51
N VAL A 44 -7.81 4.13 -1.89
CA VAL A 44 -7.41 5.51 -1.60
C VAL A 44 -8.57 6.14 -0.84
N SER A 45 -8.25 6.73 0.31
CA SER A 45 -9.18 7.50 1.13
C SER A 45 -8.66 8.93 1.19
N ILE A 46 -9.53 9.90 0.93
CA ILE A 46 -9.20 11.33 0.93
C ILE A 46 -10.23 12.00 1.83
N ASP A 47 -9.77 12.83 2.75
CA ASP A 47 -10.62 13.63 3.64
C ASP A 47 -11.37 14.70 2.83
N ASP A 48 -12.65 14.91 3.15
CA ASP A 48 -13.53 15.83 2.43
C ASP A 48 -13.01 17.28 2.45
N SER A 49 -12.18 17.65 3.44
CA SER A 49 -11.54 18.97 3.49
C SER A 49 -10.60 19.25 2.31
N LEU A 50 -10.03 18.22 1.69
CA LEU A 50 -9.15 18.33 0.53
C LEU A 50 -9.90 18.39 -0.81
N MET A 51 -11.22 18.14 -0.82
CA MET A 51 -12.05 18.16 -2.03
C MET A 51 -12.52 19.57 -2.42
N GLY A 52 -12.12 20.59 -1.67
CA GLY A 52 -12.44 22.00 -1.92
C GLY A 52 -11.60 22.64 -3.03
N ASP A 53 -11.37 23.95 -2.91
CA ASP A 53 -10.75 24.75 -3.97
C ASP A 53 -9.22 24.55 -4.10
N ASP A 54 -8.59 23.78 -3.20
CA ASP A 54 -7.13 23.57 -3.17
C ASP A 54 -6.73 22.22 -3.79
N LYS A 55 -6.97 22.13 -5.10
CA LYS A 55 -6.61 20.96 -5.91
C LYS A 55 -5.10 20.68 -5.90
N GLU A 56 -4.27 21.73 -5.87
CA GLU A 56 -2.81 21.61 -5.86
C GLU A 56 -2.33 20.89 -4.59
N MET A 57 -2.86 21.26 -3.42
CA MET A 57 -2.55 20.57 -2.17
C MET A 57 -2.98 19.10 -2.20
N LEU A 58 -4.14 18.77 -2.76
CA LEU A 58 -4.57 17.36 -2.90
C LEU A 58 -3.61 16.56 -3.79
N GLU A 59 -3.20 17.14 -4.92
CA GLU A 59 -2.24 16.50 -5.83
C GLU A 59 -0.89 16.26 -5.15
N ASP A 60 -0.38 17.24 -4.39
CA ASP A 60 0.88 17.12 -3.63
C ASP A 60 0.82 16.06 -2.54
N LEU A 61 -0.32 15.89 -1.86
CA LEU A 61 -0.47 14.88 -0.81
C LEU A 61 -0.62 13.47 -1.36
N LEU A 62 -1.08 13.31 -2.60
CA LEU A 62 -1.29 12.02 -3.26
C LEU A 62 -0.04 11.51 -4.00
N ALA A 63 0.82 12.42 -4.48
CA ALA A 63 2.03 12.13 -5.26
C ALA A 63 3.04 11.24 -4.52
#